data_AF-A0AAD8JEY6-F1
#
_entry.id   AF-A0AAD8JEY6-F1
#
_cell.length_a   1.000
_cell.length_b   1.000
_cell.length_c   1.000
_cell.angle_alpha   90.00
_cell.angle_beta   90.00
_cell.angle_gamma   90.00
#
_symmetry.space_group_name_H-M   'P 1'
#
loop_
_entity.id
_entity.type
_entity.pdbx_description
1 polymer ?
#
loop_
_entity_poly.entity_id
_entity_poly.type
_entity_poly.pdbx_seq_one_letter_code
_entity_poly.pdbx_strand_id
1 'polypeptide(L)'
;MMIIDAAKRWSTRAEHTPHVSFESFFNRTDEFGQTVLELAVQRNHVNAVELILLNDPAYQHGQASKLHGLMHSIYKAIEKESSKKIVELLSDTYEAGIKPDQNGILAFLLAIQRRDRESIVGLLKGDDKHLYLNRSGKDQCEKLLNHLYRHPGGEQN
;
A
#
# COMPACT_ATOMS: atom_id res chain seq x y z
N MET A 1 19.10 10.12 -11.87
CA MET A 1 17.89 10.16 -12.73
C MET A 1 18.12 9.67 -14.17
N MET A 2 19.36 9.54 -14.67
CA MET A 2 19.66 9.19 -16.08
C MET A 2 19.11 7.85 -16.61
N ILE A 3 18.96 6.81 -15.77
CA ILE A 3 18.60 5.46 -16.23
C ILE A 3 17.12 5.35 -16.63
N ILE A 4 16.21 5.99 -15.89
CA ILE A 4 14.77 5.94 -16.19
C ILE A 4 14.44 6.73 -17.45
N ASP A 5 15.06 7.91 -17.61
CA ASP A 5 14.87 8.72 -18.82
C ASP A 5 15.43 8.02 -20.06
N ALA A 6 16.54 7.30 -19.92
CA ALA A 6 17.08 6.45 -20.99
C ALA A 6 16.12 5.29 -21.34
N ALA A 7 15.52 4.65 -20.33
CA ALA A 7 14.52 3.59 -20.54
C ALA A 7 13.25 4.10 -21.23
N LYS A 8 12.74 5.27 -20.82
CA LYS A 8 11.60 5.94 -21.47
C LYS A 8 11.90 6.27 -22.93
N ARG A 9 13.08 6.83 -23.23
CA ARG A 9 13.53 7.16 -24.61
C ARG A 9 13.77 5.93 -25.47
N TRP A 10 14.21 4.82 -24.88
CA TRP A 10 14.37 3.55 -25.59
C TRP A 10 13.00 3.01 -26.03
N SER A 11 12.01 3.06 -25.14
CA SER A 11 10.65 2.61 -25.42
C SER A 11 9.99 3.37 -26.58
N THR A 12 10.35 4.64 -26.80
CA THR A 12 9.75 5.46 -27.88
C THR A 12 10.45 5.33 -29.23
N ARG A 13 11.64 4.70 -29.31
CA ARG A 13 12.48 4.66 -30.52
C ARG A 13 12.52 3.30 -31.23
N ALA A 14 11.98 2.24 -30.64
CA ALA A 14 11.97 0.90 -31.23
C ALA A 14 10.71 0.69 -32.10
N GLU A 15 10.81 0.99 -33.40
CA GLU A 15 9.66 0.97 -34.34
C GLU A 15 9.19 -0.44 -34.77
N HIS A 16 9.80 -1.55 -34.30
CA HIS A 16 9.54 -2.89 -34.84
C HIS A 16 9.36 -4.03 -33.81
N THR A 17 9.08 -3.74 -32.54
CA THR A 17 8.70 -4.74 -31.54
C THR A 17 7.29 -4.43 -30.99
N PRO A 18 6.46 -5.45 -30.65
CA PRO A 18 5.14 -5.19 -30.08
C PRO A 18 5.29 -4.24 -28.89
N HIS A 19 4.60 -3.10 -28.99
CA HIS A 19 4.84 -1.90 -28.19
C HIS A 19 4.38 -2.12 -26.73
N VAL A 20 5.21 -2.78 -25.92
CA VAL A 20 4.99 -2.88 -24.48
C VAL A 20 5.41 -1.53 -23.89
N SER A 21 4.44 -0.64 -23.62
CA SER A 21 4.72 0.71 -23.12
C SER A 21 5.54 0.64 -21.83
N PHE A 22 6.42 1.62 -21.58
CA PHE A 22 7.18 1.70 -20.32
C PHE A 22 6.25 1.56 -19.09
N GLU A 23 5.03 2.09 -19.17
CA GLU A 23 4.01 2.02 -18.12
C GLU A 23 3.53 0.60 -17.86
N SER A 24 3.39 -0.22 -18.91
CA SER A 24 2.97 -1.62 -18.79
C SER A 24 3.97 -2.49 -18.03
N PHE A 25 5.22 -2.05 -17.89
CA PHE A 25 6.22 -2.71 -17.05
C PHE A 25 5.75 -2.84 -15.60
N PHE A 26 5.13 -1.79 -15.04
CA PHE A 26 4.67 -1.79 -13.65
C PHE A 26 3.50 -2.74 -13.39
N ASN A 27 2.82 -3.19 -14.45
CA ASN A 27 1.71 -4.15 -14.39
C ASN A 27 2.16 -5.60 -14.60
N ARG A 28 3.43 -5.83 -14.97
CA ARG A 28 3.94 -7.18 -15.12
C ARG A 28 4.04 -7.84 -13.75
N THR A 29 3.66 -9.11 -13.72
CA THR A 29 3.75 -9.95 -12.52
C THR A 29 4.78 -11.05 -12.72
N ASP A 30 5.34 -11.53 -11.61
CA ASP A 30 6.07 -12.80 -11.60
C ASP A 30 5.12 -14.00 -11.67
N GLU A 31 5.67 -15.22 -11.53
CA GLU A 31 4.91 -16.48 -11.54
C GLU A 31 3.91 -16.62 -10.38
N PHE A 32 4.07 -15.82 -9.32
CA PHE A 32 3.17 -15.77 -8.17
C PHE A 32 2.13 -14.66 -8.29
N GLY A 33 2.10 -13.93 -9.41
CA GLY A 33 1.18 -12.82 -9.61
C GLY A 33 1.62 -11.53 -8.92
N GLN A 34 2.88 -11.43 -8.46
CA GLN A 34 3.38 -10.26 -7.75
C GLN A 34 3.94 -9.21 -8.72
N THR A 35 3.48 -7.97 -8.57
CA THR A 35 4.01 -6.80 -9.26
C THR A 35 5.39 -6.41 -8.74
N VAL A 36 6.11 -5.58 -9.51
CA VAL A 36 7.40 -5.04 -9.10
C VAL A 36 7.33 -4.23 -7.79
N LEU A 37 6.21 -3.54 -7.53
CA LEU A 37 6.00 -2.82 -6.26
C LEU A 37 5.88 -3.79 -5.10
N GLU A 38 5.05 -4.83 -5.21
CA GLU A 38 4.84 -5.82 -4.16
C GLU A 38 6.13 -6.58 -3.82
N LEU A 39 6.94 -6.89 -4.82
CA LEU A 39 8.26 -7.49 -4.63
C LEU A 39 9.22 -6.54 -3.90
N ALA A 40 9.23 -5.24 -4.25
CA ALA A 40 10.06 -4.25 -3.58
C ALA A 40 9.67 -4.06 -2.11
N VAL A 41 8.36 -4.03 -1.82
CA VAL A 41 7.81 -3.98 -0.46
C VAL A 41 8.20 -5.24 0.32
N GLN A 42 7.98 -6.43 -0.24
CA GLN A 42 8.32 -7.70 0.42
C GLN A 42 9.81 -7.84 0.74
N ARG A 43 10.68 -7.26 -0.11
CA ARG A 43 12.13 -7.24 0.13
C ARG A 43 12.59 -6.08 1.01
N ASN A 44 11.68 -5.24 1.50
CA ASN A 44 11.98 -4.05 2.30
C ASN A 44 12.95 -3.07 1.58
N HIS A 45 12.86 -2.97 0.25
CA HIS A 45 13.74 -2.13 -0.57
C HIS A 45 13.17 -0.71 -0.73
N VAL A 46 13.42 0.15 0.27
CA VAL A 46 12.88 1.53 0.34
C VAL A 46 13.08 2.33 -0.95
N ASN A 47 14.31 2.39 -1.47
CA ASN A 47 14.64 3.18 -2.65
C ASN A 47 13.91 2.67 -3.91
N ALA A 48 13.69 1.36 -4.01
CA ALA A 48 12.95 0.78 -5.12
C ALA A 48 11.46 1.14 -5.03
N VAL A 49 10.87 1.07 -3.83
CA VAL A 49 9.49 1.51 -3.58
C VAL A 49 9.31 2.98 -3.99
N GLU A 50 10.18 3.88 -3.50
CA GLU A 50 10.12 5.30 -3.83
C GLU A 50 10.22 5.55 -5.35
N LEU A 51 11.19 4.92 -6.02
CA LEU A 51 11.35 5.08 -7.47
C LEU A 51 10.14 4.56 -8.27
N ILE A 52 9.54 3.46 -7.85
CA ILE A 52 8.36 2.89 -8.51
C ILE A 52 7.16 3.83 -8.35
N LEU A 53 6.86 4.26 -7.12
CA LEU A 53 5.73 5.16 -6.85
C LEU A 53 5.86 6.49 -7.60
N LEU A 54 7.07 7.02 -7.73
CA LEU A 54 7.35 8.25 -8.49
C LEU A 54 7.20 8.09 -10.02
N ASN A 55 7.36 6.89 -10.56
CA ASN A 55 7.46 6.69 -12.01
C ASN A 55 6.30 5.89 -12.63
N ASP A 56 5.52 5.18 -11.84
CA ASP A 56 4.30 4.51 -12.30
C ASP A 56 3.16 5.54 -12.37
N PRO A 57 2.66 5.87 -13.57
CA PRO A 57 1.59 6.86 -13.74
C PRO A 57 0.31 6.53 -12.98
N ALA A 58 0.07 5.26 -12.65
CA ALA A 58 -1.10 4.84 -11.89
C ALA A 58 -1.12 5.39 -10.45
N TYR A 59 0.03 5.84 -9.92
CA TYR A 59 0.12 6.48 -8.61
C TYR A 59 0.28 8.00 -8.71
N GLN A 60 0.36 8.54 -9.94
CA GLN A 60 0.49 9.96 -10.18
C GLN A 60 -0.91 10.59 -10.29
N HIS A 61 -1.03 11.87 -9.90
CA HIS A 61 -2.25 12.68 -10.06
C HIS A 61 -3.51 12.15 -9.35
N GLY A 62 -3.35 11.37 -8.28
CA GLY A 62 -4.50 10.85 -7.52
C GLY A 62 -5.38 9.88 -8.31
N GLN A 63 -4.82 9.22 -9.33
CA GLN A 63 -5.53 8.23 -10.13
C GLN A 63 -5.87 7.00 -9.27
N ALA A 64 -7.16 6.68 -9.17
CA ALA A 64 -7.68 5.63 -8.29
C ALA A 64 -7.42 4.18 -8.78
N SER A 65 -6.76 3.99 -9.93
CA SER A 65 -6.79 2.72 -10.67
C SER A 65 -6.02 1.58 -9.97
N LYS A 66 -5.09 1.88 -9.06
CA LYS A 66 -4.31 0.88 -8.30
C LYS A 66 -4.44 0.97 -6.78
N LEU A 67 -5.44 1.70 -6.26
CA LEU A 67 -5.60 1.87 -4.82
C LEU A 67 -5.77 0.55 -4.06
N HIS A 68 -6.45 -0.44 -4.66
CA HIS A 68 -6.62 -1.75 -4.02
C HIS A 68 -5.29 -2.48 -3.85
N GLY A 69 -4.44 -2.51 -4.88
CA GLY A 69 -3.10 -3.11 -4.81
C GLY A 69 -2.17 -2.35 -3.86
N LEU A 70 -2.34 -1.02 -3.76
CA LEU A 70 -1.60 -0.20 -2.82
C LEU A 70 -2.00 -0.49 -1.37
N MET A 71 -3.31 -0.61 -1.09
CA MET A 71 -3.80 -1.03 0.23
C MET A 71 -3.30 -2.43 0.62
N HIS A 72 -3.31 -3.38 -0.32
CA HIS A 72 -2.72 -4.71 -0.09
C HIS A 72 -1.24 -4.61 0.27
N SER A 73 -0.48 -3.76 -0.44
CA SER A 73 0.93 -3.52 -0.16
C SER A 73 1.17 -2.89 1.22
N ILE A 74 0.32 -1.95 1.66
CA ILE A 74 0.37 -1.36 3.02
C ILE A 74 0.14 -2.44 4.07
N TYR A 75 -0.91 -3.26 3.91
CA TYR A 75 -1.18 -4.38 4.83
C TYR A 75 0.03 -5.32 4.93
N LYS A 76 0.60 -5.73 3.80
CA LYS A 76 1.73 -6.65 3.76
C LYS A 76 2.99 -6.02 4.37
N ALA A 77 3.23 -4.73 4.16
CA ALA A 77 4.33 -4.01 4.77
C ALA A 77 4.23 -4.01 6.31
N ILE A 78 3.02 -3.82 6.85
CA ILE A 78 2.76 -3.84 8.29
C ILE A 78 2.86 -5.27 8.85
N GLU A 79 2.24 -6.26 8.21
CA GLU A 79 2.28 -7.67 8.61
C GLU A 79 3.72 -8.21 8.66
N LYS A 80 4.58 -7.77 7.73
CA LYS A 80 5.99 -8.18 7.67
C LYS A 80 6.94 -7.28 8.46
N GLU A 81 6.42 -6.33 9.23
CA GLU A 81 7.21 -5.36 9.99
C GLU A 81 8.27 -4.65 9.13
N SER A 82 7.88 -4.27 7.91
CA SER A 82 8.75 -3.54 6.98
C SER A 82 9.14 -2.18 7.54
N SER A 83 10.15 -1.56 6.92
CA SER A 83 10.61 -0.23 7.28
C SER A 83 9.45 0.75 7.39
N LYS A 84 9.42 1.53 8.48
CA LYS A 84 8.45 2.60 8.69
C LYS A 84 8.33 3.52 7.47
N LYS A 85 9.46 3.77 6.79
CA LYS A 85 9.49 4.61 5.60
C LYS A 85 8.69 4.03 4.42
N ILE A 86 8.66 2.71 4.27
CA ILE A 86 7.84 2.06 3.23
C ILE A 86 6.35 2.23 3.57
N VAL A 87 5.98 2.01 4.83
CA VAL A 87 4.59 2.21 5.27
C VAL A 87 4.16 3.66 5.04
N GLU A 88 5.00 4.64 5.38
CA GLU A 88 4.76 6.06 5.13
C GLU A 88 4.60 6.34 3.63
N LEU A 89 5.54 5.94 2.77
CA LEU A 89 5.48 6.17 1.32
C LEU A 89 4.21 5.61 0.68
N LEU A 90 3.83 4.38 1.03
CA LEU A 90 2.63 3.74 0.50
C LEU A 90 1.36 4.42 1.01
N SER A 91 1.35 4.80 2.29
CA SER A 91 0.21 5.50 2.92
C SER A 91 -0.01 6.86 2.29
N ASP A 92 1.04 7.68 2.17
CA ASP A 92 0.97 9.01 1.57
C ASP A 92 0.46 8.93 0.12
N THR A 93 0.93 7.92 -0.63
CA THR A 93 0.48 7.69 -2.01
C THR A 93 -1.00 7.28 -2.06
N TYR A 94 -1.45 6.46 -1.11
CA TYR A 94 -2.84 6.02 -1.03
C TYR A 94 -3.77 7.18 -0.69
N GLU A 95 -3.41 7.99 0.31
CA GLU A 95 -4.16 9.16 0.73
C GLU A 95 -4.30 10.20 -0.39
N ALA A 96 -3.25 10.40 -1.18
CA ALA A 96 -3.29 11.29 -2.34
C ALA A 96 -4.28 10.84 -3.43
N GLY A 97 -4.64 9.55 -3.48
CA GLY A 97 -5.54 8.97 -4.48
C GLY A 97 -6.99 8.78 -4.05
N ILE A 98 -7.32 9.01 -2.77
CA ILE A 98 -8.68 8.91 -2.25
C ILE A 98 -9.23 10.27 -1.83
N LYS A 99 -10.56 10.35 -1.67
CA LYS A 99 -11.16 11.52 -1.04
C LYS A 99 -10.86 11.51 0.47
N PRO A 100 -10.68 12.68 1.11
CA PRO A 100 -10.34 12.76 2.54
C PRO A 100 -11.32 12.03 3.47
N ASP A 101 -12.60 11.93 3.08
CA ASP A 101 -13.67 11.25 3.83
C ASP A 101 -13.67 9.71 3.66
N GLN A 102 -12.75 9.15 2.87
CA GLN A 102 -12.65 7.71 2.56
C GLN A 102 -11.43 7.03 3.22
N ASN A 103 -10.74 7.72 4.12
CA ASN A 103 -9.46 7.25 4.68
C ASN A 103 -9.59 6.42 5.97
N GLY A 104 -10.82 6.11 6.42
CA GLY A 104 -11.08 5.45 7.71
C GLY A 104 -10.32 4.14 7.94
N ILE A 105 -10.17 3.31 6.91
CA ILE A 105 -9.48 2.00 7.00
C ILE A 105 -7.97 2.17 7.21
N LEU A 106 -7.33 3.07 6.45
CA LEU A 106 -5.90 3.32 6.59
C LEU A 106 -5.59 3.95 7.95
N ALA A 107 -6.39 4.94 8.36
CA ALA A 107 -6.26 5.57 9.68
C ALA A 107 -6.34 4.52 10.81
N PHE A 108 -7.27 3.57 10.70
CA PHE A 108 -7.41 2.48 11.65
C PHE A 108 -6.20 1.54 11.66
N LEU A 109 -5.73 1.13 10.49
CA LEU A 109 -4.56 0.25 10.35
C LEU A 109 -3.30 0.90 10.95
N LEU A 110 -3.07 2.18 10.68
CA LEU A 110 -1.95 2.94 11.23
C LEU A 110 -2.08 3.14 12.75
N ALA A 111 -3.29 3.36 13.27
CA ALA A 111 -3.53 3.45 14.71
C ALA A 111 -3.19 2.13 15.42
N ILE A 112 -3.53 0.98 14.83
CA ILE A 112 -3.11 -0.33 15.36
C ILE A 112 -1.59 -0.47 15.34
N GLN A 113 -0.95 -0.18 14.21
CA GLN A 113 0.52 -0.27 14.09
C GLN A 113 1.23 0.59 15.16
N ARG A 114 0.72 1.81 15.40
CA ARG A 114 1.25 2.74 16.39
C ARG A 114 0.88 2.38 17.83
N ARG A 115 0.04 1.35 18.03
CA ARG A 115 -0.58 0.99 19.31
C ARG A 115 -1.30 2.19 19.95
N ASP A 116 -1.85 3.05 19.12
CA ASP A 116 -2.57 4.25 19.52
C ASP A 116 -4.01 3.89 19.91
N ARG A 117 -4.16 3.53 21.19
CA ARG A 117 -5.45 3.10 21.75
C ARG A 117 -6.53 4.16 21.63
N GLU A 118 -6.19 5.44 21.76
CA GLU A 118 -7.17 6.53 21.70
C GLU A 118 -7.74 6.64 20.29
N SER A 119 -6.88 6.66 19.28
CA SER A 119 -7.29 6.66 17.87
C SER A 119 -8.10 5.42 17.51
N ILE A 120 -7.68 4.22 17.95
CA ILE A 120 -8.44 2.96 17.72
C ILE A 120 -9.86 3.07 18.30
N VAL A 121 -9.99 3.54 19.55
CA VAL A 121 -11.30 3.66 20.22
C VAL A 121 -12.17 4.73 19.55
N GLY A 122 -11.60 5.88 19.18
CA GLY A 122 -12.33 6.94 18.48
C GLY A 122 -12.87 6.47 17.13
N LEU A 123 -12.06 5.75 16.36
CA LEU A 123 -12.42 5.16 15.07
C LEU A 123 -13.53 4.11 15.18
N LEU A 124 -13.51 3.27 16.22
CA LEU A 124 -14.54 2.24 16.44
C LEU A 124 -15.88 2.80 16.91
N LYS A 125 -15.87 3.93 17.64
CA LYS A 125 -17.09 4.58 18.14
C LYS A 125 -17.83 5.37 17.05
N GLY A 126 -17.13 5.77 15.98
CA GLY A 126 -17.70 6.60 14.92
C GLY A 126 -17.94 8.05 15.34
N ASP A 127 -17.31 8.50 16.43
CA ASP A 127 -17.41 9.87 16.94
C ASP A 127 -16.68 10.87 16.01
N ASP A 128 -15.75 10.37 15.19
CA ASP A 128 -15.07 11.16 14.17
C ASP A 128 -15.83 11.08 12.84
N LYS A 129 -16.55 12.16 12.54
CA LYS A 129 -17.30 12.41 11.29
C LYS A 129 -16.49 12.24 10.00
N HIS A 130 -15.16 12.18 10.08
CA HIS A 130 -14.27 12.01 8.93
C HIS A 130 -13.89 10.55 8.64
N LEU A 131 -14.20 9.60 9.53
CA LEU A 131 -13.64 8.24 9.47
C LEU A 131 -14.72 7.19 9.72
N TYR A 132 -15.67 7.08 8.79
CA TYR A 132 -16.71 6.05 8.85
C TYR A 132 -16.16 4.72 8.33
N LEU A 133 -15.86 3.77 9.22
CA LEU A 133 -15.71 2.37 8.83
C LEU A 133 -17.09 1.85 8.43
N ASN A 134 -17.29 1.56 7.14
CA ASN A 134 -18.49 0.85 6.71
C ASN A 134 -18.54 -0.56 7.34
N ARG A 135 -19.68 -1.24 7.29
CA ARG A 135 -19.86 -2.58 7.90
C ARG A 135 -18.76 -3.58 7.50
N SER A 136 -18.32 -3.55 6.24
CA SER A 136 -17.26 -4.42 5.74
C SER A 136 -15.87 -4.05 6.31
N GLY A 137 -15.59 -2.76 6.47
CA GLY A 137 -14.38 -2.26 7.12
C GLY A 137 -14.28 -2.73 8.56
N LYS A 138 -15.40 -2.70 9.30
CA LYS A 138 -15.45 -3.19 10.69
C LYS A 138 -15.11 -4.68 10.80
N ASP A 139 -15.68 -5.53 9.95
CA ASP A 139 -15.41 -6.98 9.96
C ASP A 139 -13.94 -7.32 9.62
N GLN A 140 -13.33 -6.59 8.68
CA GLN A 140 -11.92 -6.77 8.33
C GLN A 140 -10.99 -6.30 9.46
N CYS A 141 -11.37 -5.21 10.13
CA CYS A 141 -10.66 -4.67 11.29
C CYS A 141 -10.69 -5.61 12.50
N GLU A 142 -11.83 -6.25 12.77
CA GLU A 142 -11.95 -7.27 13.82
C GLU A 142 -11.08 -8.50 13.52
N LYS A 143 -11.00 -8.94 12.25
CA LYS A 143 -10.08 -10.02 11.85
C LYS A 143 -8.61 -9.63 12.04
N LEU A 144 -8.26 -8.39 11.72
CA LEU A 144 -6.92 -7.81 11.93
C LEU A 144 -6.54 -7.74 13.41
N LEU A 145 -7.43 -7.23 14.27
CA LEU A 145 -7.24 -7.24 15.73
C LEU A 145 -7.02 -8.67 16.25
N ASN A 146 -7.85 -9.62 15.80
CA ASN A 146 -7.71 -11.02 16.19
C ASN A 146 -6.41 -11.66 15.69
N HIS A 147 -5.85 -11.22 14.56
CA HIS A 147 -4.56 -11.68 14.07
C HIS A 147 -3.39 -11.08 14.86
N LEU A 148 -3.44 -9.77 15.14
CA LEU A 148 -2.36 -9.03 15.81
C LEU A 148 -2.31 -9.27 17.33
N TYR A 149 -3.44 -9.61 17.95
CA TYR A 149 -3.53 -9.94 19.39
C TYR A 149 -3.64 -11.44 19.67
N ARG A 150 -3.41 -12.32 18.68
CA ARG A 150 -3.25 -13.76 18.93
C ARG A 150 -1.88 -14.01 19.55
N HIS A 151 -1.83 -14.15 20.87
CA HIS A 151 -0.62 -14.59 21.58
C HIS A 151 -0.18 -15.99 21.09
N PRO A 152 1.10 -16.18 20.69
CA PRO A 152 1.74 -17.49 20.76
C PRO A 152 2.21 -17.67 22.21
N GLY A 153 1.31 -18.10 23.10
CA GLY A 153 1.63 -18.15 24.53
C GLY A 153 0.44 -18.52 25.38
N GLY A 154 -0.18 -19.64 25.04
CA GLY A 154 -1.22 -20.28 25.82
C GLY A 154 -0.84 -21.72 26.16
N GLU A 155 0.36 -21.93 26.69
CA GLU A 155 0.67 -23.12 27.48
C GLU A 155 0.92 -22.65 28.91
N GLN A 156 -0.14 -22.75 29.72
CA GLN A 156 -0.05 -22.69 31.16
C GLN A 156 0.60 -24.00 31.63
N ASN A 157 1.76 -23.90 32.25
CA ASN A 157 2.23 -24.84 33.26
C ASN A 157 1.99 -24.21 34.63
#